data_AF-A0A541BAG9-F1
#
_entry.id   AF-A0A541BAG9-F1
#
_cell.length_a   1.000
_cell.length_b   1.000
_cell.length_c   1.000
_cell.angle_alpha   90.00
_cell.angle_beta   90.00
_cell.angle_gamma   90.00
#
_symmetry.space_group_name_H-M   'P 1'
#
loop_
_entity.id
_entity.type
_entity.pdbx_description
1 polymer ?
#
loop_
_entity_poly.entity_id
_entity_poly.type
_entity_poly.pdbx_seq_one_letter_code
_entity_poly.pdbx_strand_id
1 'polypeptide(L)'
;MEVVLLGTGAADGWPNPFCGCASCRTVLRRGENRAQTAALVDDVLLLDCGPEVPRAAVAAGRSLAGVRHLLLTHAHPDHVGPLALLIRSWAGCGETLDVVGPAEALDLCRDWVGPDDPVRWVPVTSGDEVRVGDYDVRVLPAAHRVMRDGDSVLYEVAGREGRKLLWATDTGPLPASVLDLVRGARYDAVFLEETFGDLADHDADHLDLRTFPRALAALREAGAVVDRTDVIAVHLGHHNPPDLPDRLRPWGVRVVPDGAVVVLGQAPAREECPRRTLVLGGARAGKSTHAQRLLVDRDDVTYLATGAAVDGDAEWAARIAEHRASRPASWRTVETDDVAAALRVATVPVLVDCLGTWLTRRIDARGAWSDESCWVTVQSDVEDLLGAWRAATVPVVAVSNEVGSGVVPATASGRRFRDLLGRLNAAVAAESESVVLVVAGRPVPLR
;
A
#
# COMPACT_ATOMS: atom_id res chain seq x y z
N MET A 1 2.90 -16.06 -19.48
CA MET A 1 2.29 -16.12 -18.15
C MET A 1 1.31 -14.98 -18.00
N GLU A 2 0.05 -15.31 -18.27
CA GLU A 2 -1.15 -14.53 -17.95
C GLU A 2 -1.67 -14.97 -16.58
N VAL A 3 -2.10 -14.01 -15.76
CA VAL A 3 -2.73 -14.26 -14.45
C VAL A 3 -4.07 -13.53 -14.42
N VAL A 4 -5.17 -14.29 -14.31
CA VAL A 4 -6.51 -13.75 -14.13
C VAL A 4 -6.86 -13.77 -12.66
N LEU A 5 -7.13 -12.62 -12.05
CA LEU A 5 -7.55 -12.56 -10.65
C LEU A 5 -9.02 -12.91 -10.56
N LEU A 6 -9.31 -14.14 -10.17
CA LEU A 6 -10.67 -14.65 -10.06
C LEU A 6 -11.39 -14.01 -8.87
N GLY A 7 -10.67 -13.76 -7.79
CA GLY A 7 -11.13 -12.99 -6.65
C GLY A 7 -9.98 -12.22 -6.03
N THR A 8 -10.32 -11.13 -5.35
CA THR A 8 -9.35 -10.22 -4.73
C THR A 8 -9.76 -9.78 -3.33
N GLY A 9 -10.88 -10.29 -2.81
CA GLY A 9 -11.39 -10.03 -1.48
C GLY A 9 -10.83 -11.00 -0.45
N ALA A 10 -10.91 -10.62 0.82
CA ALA A 10 -10.62 -11.51 1.93
C ALA A 10 -11.71 -12.58 2.11
N ALA A 11 -11.60 -13.41 3.15
CA ALA A 11 -12.54 -14.50 3.47
C ALA A 11 -14.03 -14.13 3.40
N ASP A 12 -14.38 -12.93 3.87
CA ASP A 12 -15.75 -12.41 3.95
C ASP A 12 -16.20 -11.61 2.71
N GLY A 13 -15.30 -11.48 1.73
CA GLY A 13 -15.46 -10.64 0.55
C GLY A 13 -15.48 -9.15 0.87
N TRP A 14 -15.49 -8.33 -0.18
CA TRP A 14 -15.67 -6.88 -0.05
C TRP A 14 -16.57 -6.35 -1.17
N PRO A 15 -17.81 -5.94 -0.87
CA PRO A 15 -18.40 -5.73 0.45
C PRO A 15 -18.82 -7.03 1.18
N ASN A 16 -18.58 -7.10 2.49
CA ASN A 16 -19.11 -8.18 3.33
C ASN A 16 -20.64 -8.07 3.43
N PRO A 17 -21.39 -9.14 3.10
CA PRO A 17 -22.85 -9.11 2.97
C PRO A 17 -23.60 -8.89 4.30
N PHE A 18 -22.95 -9.13 5.44
CA PHE A 18 -23.52 -8.92 6.76
C PHE A 18 -23.08 -7.61 7.41
N CYS A 19 -22.23 -6.83 6.74
CA CYS A 19 -21.63 -5.63 7.32
C CYS A 19 -22.35 -4.34 6.89
N GLY A 20 -22.75 -3.55 7.89
CA GLY A 20 -23.34 -2.23 7.69
C GLY A 20 -22.33 -1.07 7.65
N CYS A 21 -21.02 -1.31 7.59
CA CYS A 21 -20.02 -0.24 7.71
C CYS A 21 -20.04 0.76 6.53
N ALA A 22 -19.39 1.92 6.71
CA ALA A 22 -19.32 2.93 5.67
C ALA A 22 -18.62 2.44 4.40
N SER A 23 -17.60 1.57 4.53
CA SER A 23 -16.90 0.98 3.41
C SER A 23 -17.82 0.08 2.57
N CYS A 24 -18.38 -0.98 3.17
CA CYS A 24 -19.31 -1.91 2.52
C CYS A 24 -20.46 -1.19 1.82
N ARG A 25 -21.12 -0.26 2.51
CA ARG A 25 -22.24 0.50 1.90
C ARG A 25 -21.80 1.34 0.70
N THR A 26 -20.57 1.85 0.70
CA THR A 26 -20.06 2.67 -0.41
C THR A 26 -19.73 1.81 -1.61
N VAL A 27 -18.97 0.74 -1.40
CA VAL A 27 -18.57 -0.24 -2.44
C VAL A 27 -19.82 -0.90 -3.04
N LEU A 28 -20.78 -1.32 -2.21
CA LEU A 28 -22.06 -1.87 -2.67
C LEU A 28 -22.85 -0.89 -3.54
N ARG A 29 -22.92 0.40 -3.17
CA ARG A 29 -23.58 1.43 -4.00
C ARG A 29 -22.88 1.68 -5.33
N ARG A 30 -21.57 1.41 -5.43
CA ARG A 30 -20.80 1.50 -6.67
C ARG A 30 -20.96 0.25 -7.54
N GLY A 31 -21.60 -0.81 -7.04
CA GLY A 31 -21.72 -2.09 -7.73
C GLY A 31 -20.39 -2.86 -7.79
N GLU A 32 -19.43 -2.49 -6.95
CA GLU A 32 -18.16 -3.18 -6.81
C GLU A 32 -18.37 -4.43 -5.94
N ASN A 33 -17.75 -5.55 -6.32
CA ASN A 33 -17.75 -6.79 -5.57
C ASN A 33 -16.39 -7.48 -5.70
N ARG A 34 -15.93 -8.08 -4.61
CA ARG A 34 -14.68 -8.85 -4.53
C ARG A 34 -14.96 -10.18 -3.86
N ALA A 35 -14.84 -11.25 -4.64
CA ALA A 35 -14.89 -12.63 -4.20
C ALA A 35 -13.58 -13.05 -3.52
N GLN A 36 -13.61 -14.17 -2.82
CA GLN A 36 -12.46 -14.79 -2.15
C GLN A 36 -11.23 -14.90 -3.07
N THR A 37 -10.07 -14.54 -2.52
CA THR A 37 -8.83 -14.38 -3.28
C THR A 37 -8.37 -15.66 -3.94
N ALA A 38 -8.24 -15.61 -5.28
CA ALA A 38 -7.76 -16.71 -6.10
C ALA A 38 -7.31 -16.19 -7.46
N ALA A 39 -6.41 -16.93 -8.12
CA ALA A 39 -5.92 -16.55 -9.44
C ALA A 39 -5.74 -17.75 -10.37
N LEU A 40 -6.06 -17.54 -11.65
CA LEU A 40 -5.87 -18.52 -12.71
C LEU A 40 -4.69 -18.12 -13.60
N VAL A 41 -3.67 -18.96 -13.64
CA VAL A 41 -2.43 -18.77 -14.39
C VAL A 41 -2.46 -19.60 -15.66
N ASP A 42 -2.33 -18.91 -16.81
CA ASP A 42 -2.34 -19.46 -18.17
C ASP A 42 -3.49 -20.47 -18.42
N ASP A 43 -4.64 -20.28 -17.78
CA ASP A 43 -5.82 -21.18 -17.80
C ASP A 43 -5.58 -22.64 -17.35
N VAL A 44 -4.43 -22.92 -16.73
CA VAL A 44 -3.97 -24.28 -16.40
C VAL A 44 -3.62 -24.47 -14.93
N LEU A 45 -3.08 -23.44 -14.27
CA LEU A 45 -2.71 -23.49 -12.85
C LEU A 45 -3.61 -22.57 -12.04
N LEU A 46 -4.26 -23.10 -11.01
CA LEU A 46 -5.13 -22.36 -10.11
C LEU A 46 -4.42 -22.14 -8.77
N LEU A 47 -4.30 -20.89 -8.35
CA LEU A 47 -3.80 -20.45 -7.04
C LEU A 47 -5.01 -20.21 -6.13
N ASP A 48 -5.15 -21.06 -5.12
CA ASP A 48 -6.30 -21.18 -4.20
C ASP A 48 -7.65 -21.41 -4.90
N CYS A 49 -8.61 -21.99 -4.18
CA CYS A 49 -9.92 -22.33 -4.73
C CYS A 49 -11.00 -22.31 -3.65
N GLY A 50 -11.35 -21.12 -3.16
CA GLY A 50 -12.51 -20.92 -2.28
C GLY A 50 -13.86 -21.26 -2.92
N PRO A 51 -14.94 -21.37 -2.11
CA PRO A 51 -16.30 -21.64 -2.57
C PRO A 51 -16.81 -20.74 -3.72
N GLU A 52 -16.37 -19.49 -3.79
CA GLU A 52 -16.80 -18.55 -4.83
C GLU A 52 -16.06 -18.72 -6.16
N VAL A 53 -14.87 -19.32 -6.14
CA VAL A 53 -13.92 -19.33 -7.27
C VAL A 53 -14.49 -19.96 -8.54
N PRO A 54 -15.20 -21.11 -8.52
CA PRO A 54 -15.80 -21.66 -9.74
C PRO A 54 -16.78 -20.72 -10.43
N ARG A 55 -17.54 -19.92 -9.67
CA ARG A 55 -18.47 -18.94 -10.23
C ARG A 55 -17.76 -17.66 -10.65
N ALA A 56 -16.75 -17.25 -9.91
CA ALA A 56 -15.92 -16.10 -10.25
C ALA A 56 -15.16 -16.31 -11.57
N ALA A 57 -14.66 -17.52 -11.84
CA ALA A 57 -14.08 -17.90 -13.14
C ALA A 57 -15.05 -17.69 -14.30
N VAL A 58 -16.28 -18.18 -14.18
CA VAL A 58 -17.31 -18.00 -15.22
C VAL A 58 -17.67 -16.52 -15.40
N ALA A 59 -17.76 -15.76 -14.31
CA ALA A 59 -18.01 -14.31 -14.36
C ALA A 59 -16.87 -13.55 -15.08
N ALA A 60 -15.63 -14.00 -14.91
CA ALA A 60 -14.46 -13.50 -15.63
C ALA A 60 -14.36 -14.03 -17.09
N GLY A 61 -15.34 -14.82 -17.56
CA GLY A 61 -15.34 -15.41 -18.89
C GLY A 61 -14.26 -16.49 -19.08
N ARG A 62 -13.83 -17.14 -18.00
CA ARG A 62 -12.83 -18.21 -18.00
C ARG A 62 -13.46 -19.56 -17.66
N SER A 63 -12.89 -20.62 -18.21
CA SER A 63 -13.28 -22.01 -17.94
C SER A 63 -12.23 -22.68 -17.07
N LEU A 64 -12.66 -23.37 -16.01
CA LEU A 64 -11.76 -24.17 -15.19
C LEU A 64 -11.52 -25.58 -15.75
N ALA A 65 -12.11 -25.94 -16.90
CA ALA A 65 -11.93 -27.27 -17.50
C ALA A 65 -10.47 -27.57 -17.89
N GLY A 66 -9.69 -26.52 -18.19
CA GLY A 66 -8.27 -26.59 -18.53
C GLY A 66 -7.35 -26.74 -17.33
N VAL A 67 -7.85 -26.58 -16.09
CA VAL A 67 -7.02 -26.64 -14.89
C VAL A 67 -6.43 -28.04 -14.70
N ARG A 68 -5.12 -28.09 -14.51
CA ARG A 68 -4.31 -29.30 -14.26
C ARG A 68 -3.55 -29.25 -12.95
N HIS A 69 -3.35 -28.05 -12.41
CA HIS A 69 -2.65 -27.86 -11.15
C HIS A 69 -3.44 -26.90 -10.26
N LEU A 70 -3.68 -27.29 -9.02
CA LEU A 70 -4.27 -26.49 -7.97
C LEU A 70 -3.25 -26.36 -6.84
N LEU A 71 -2.84 -25.15 -6.52
CA LEU A 71 -1.94 -24.83 -5.41
C LEU A 71 -2.78 -24.20 -4.29
N LEU A 72 -2.79 -24.81 -3.11
CA LEU A 72 -3.51 -24.34 -1.93
C LEU A 72 -2.51 -23.79 -0.91
N THR A 73 -2.68 -22.53 -0.52
CA THR A 73 -1.76 -21.84 0.42
C THR A 73 -1.92 -22.35 1.85
N HIS A 74 -3.16 -22.59 2.29
CA HIS A 74 -3.47 -23.05 3.65
C HIS A 74 -4.90 -23.60 3.74
N ALA A 75 -5.32 -24.02 4.94
CA ALA A 75 -6.56 -24.77 5.16
C ALA A 75 -7.81 -23.91 5.47
N HIS A 76 -7.75 -22.57 5.37
CA HIS A 76 -8.96 -21.77 5.61
C HIS A 76 -10.02 -21.99 4.51
N PRO A 77 -11.32 -21.96 4.85
CA PRO A 77 -12.40 -22.32 3.92
C PRO A 77 -12.52 -21.43 2.68
N ASP A 78 -12.03 -20.20 2.74
CA ASP A 78 -12.02 -19.24 1.64
C ASP A 78 -10.88 -19.46 0.64
N HIS A 79 -9.87 -20.25 1.01
CA HIS A 79 -8.83 -20.75 0.10
C HIS A 79 -9.10 -22.19 -0.34
N VAL A 80 -9.89 -22.96 0.45
CA VAL A 80 -10.19 -24.38 0.22
C VAL A 80 -11.70 -24.63 0.19
N GLY A 81 -12.27 -24.62 -1.01
CA GLY A 81 -13.64 -24.95 -1.35
C GLY A 81 -13.76 -26.31 -2.04
N PRO A 82 -13.72 -27.43 -1.30
CA PRO A 82 -13.55 -28.77 -1.89
C PRO A 82 -14.78 -29.24 -2.69
N LEU A 83 -15.94 -28.58 -2.54
CA LEU A 83 -17.10 -28.76 -3.43
C LEU A 83 -16.74 -28.57 -4.91
N ALA A 84 -15.76 -27.72 -5.23
CA ALA A 84 -15.28 -27.54 -6.60
C ALA A 84 -14.73 -28.83 -7.23
N LEU A 85 -14.10 -29.70 -6.42
CA LEU A 85 -13.56 -30.99 -6.89
C LEU A 85 -14.69 -31.97 -7.24
N LEU A 86 -15.75 -31.99 -6.43
CA LEU A 86 -16.95 -32.77 -6.71
C LEU A 86 -17.68 -32.27 -7.98
N ILE A 87 -17.80 -30.96 -8.15
CA ILE A 87 -18.38 -30.38 -9.38
C ILE A 87 -17.54 -30.76 -10.61
N ARG A 88 -16.20 -30.77 -10.48
CA ARG A 88 -15.29 -31.19 -11.54
C ARG A 88 -15.49 -32.65 -11.93
N SER A 89 -15.69 -33.56 -10.98
CA SER A 89 -15.88 -34.98 -11.30
C SER A 89 -17.17 -35.23 -12.09
N TRP A 90 -18.23 -34.45 -11.83
CA TRP A 90 -19.47 -34.49 -12.62
C TRP A 90 -19.31 -34.03 -14.06
N ALA A 91 -18.31 -33.20 -14.35
CA ALA A 91 -18.03 -32.71 -15.71
C ALA A 91 -17.27 -33.73 -16.58
N GLY A 92 -16.78 -34.84 -16.01
CA GLY A 92 -16.07 -35.88 -16.77
C GLY A 92 -14.65 -35.49 -17.20
N CYS A 93 -13.96 -34.63 -16.43
CA CYS A 93 -12.58 -34.24 -16.70
C CYS A 93 -11.63 -35.44 -16.54
N GLY A 94 -11.22 -36.05 -17.66
CA GLY A 94 -10.39 -37.26 -17.68
C GLY A 94 -8.89 -37.04 -17.46
N GLU A 95 -8.41 -35.80 -17.48
CA GLU A 95 -7.01 -35.49 -17.21
C GLU A 95 -6.74 -35.39 -15.70
N THR A 96 -5.52 -35.75 -15.29
CA THR A 96 -5.12 -35.70 -13.88
C THR A 96 -5.01 -34.27 -13.38
N LEU A 97 -5.61 -34.00 -12.21
CA LEU A 97 -5.43 -32.77 -11.45
C LEU A 97 -4.39 -32.99 -10.35
N ASP A 98 -3.33 -32.21 -10.35
CA ASP A 98 -2.41 -32.11 -9.22
C ASP A 98 -2.99 -31.15 -8.19
N VAL A 99 -3.21 -31.61 -6.96
CA VAL A 99 -3.57 -30.75 -5.82
C VAL A 99 -2.36 -30.68 -4.90
N VAL A 100 -1.74 -29.51 -4.86
CA VAL A 100 -0.48 -29.21 -4.18
C VAL A 100 -0.78 -28.28 -3.02
N GLY A 101 -0.26 -28.57 -1.83
CA GLY A 101 -0.51 -27.71 -0.66
C GLY A 101 -0.06 -28.33 0.66
N PRO A 102 -0.15 -27.58 1.78
CA PRO A 102 0.03 -28.13 3.12
C PRO A 102 -0.91 -29.32 3.37
N ALA A 103 -0.44 -30.28 4.16
CA ALA A 103 -1.17 -31.54 4.41
C ALA A 103 -2.60 -31.29 4.92
N GLU A 104 -2.76 -30.32 5.81
CA GLU A 104 -4.03 -29.93 6.40
C GLU A 104 -5.04 -29.43 5.35
N ALA A 105 -4.59 -28.67 4.34
CA ALA A 105 -5.44 -28.22 3.24
C ALA A 105 -5.83 -29.38 2.30
N LEU A 106 -4.88 -30.29 2.05
CA LEU A 106 -5.15 -31.48 1.22
C LEU A 106 -6.15 -32.42 1.87
N ASP A 107 -6.05 -32.62 3.19
CA ASP A 107 -6.93 -33.52 3.92
C ASP A 107 -8.40 -33.07 3.87
N LEU A 108 -8.67 -31.76 3.87
CA LEU A 108 -10.02 -31.20 3.67
C LEU A 108 -10.62 -31.54 2.29
N CYS A 109 -9.78 -31.83 1.29
CA CYS A 109 -10.20 -32.13 -0.07
C CYS A 109 -10.44 -33.62 -0.33
N ARG A 110 -9.79 -34.51 0.44
CA ARG A 110 -9.77 -35.96 0.14
C ARG A 110 -11.15 -36.59 0.09
N ASP A 111 -12.01 -36.23 1.04
CA ASP A 111 -13.36 -36.80 1.16
C ASP A 111 -14.32 -36.35 0.04
N TRP A 112 -13.91 -35.37 -0.77
CA TRP A 112 -14.69 -34.84 -1.89
C TRP A 112 -14.31 -35.45 -3.24
N VAL A 113 -13.32 -36.34 -3.25
CA VAL A 113 -12.75 -36.96 -4.45
C VAL A 113 -13.01 -38.46 -4.39
N GLY A 114 -13.60 -39.00 -5.46
CA GLY A 114 -13.84 -40.44 -5.59
C GLY A 114 -12.53 -41.23 -5.72
N PRO A 115 -12.53 -42.54 -5.39
CA PRO A 115 -11.33 -43.37 -5.44
C PRO A 115 -10.71 -43.50 -6.84
N ASP A 116 -11.53 -43.35 -7.89
CA ASP A 116 -11.11 -43.44 -9.30
C ASP A 116 -10.99 -42.06 -9.98
N ASP A 117 -11.26 -40.97 -9.25
CA ASP A 117 -11.12 -39.63 -9.82
C ASP A 117 -9.63 -39.35 -10.09
N PRO A 118 -9.27 -38.77 -11.25
CA PRO A 118 -7.88 -38.57 -11.64
C PRO A 118 -7.30 -37.37 -10.88
N VAL A 119 -6.98 -37.56 -9.60
CA VAL A 119 -6.42 -36.54 -8.71
C VAL A 119 -5.13 -37.07 -8.07
N ARG A 120 -4.06 -36.29 -8.18
CA ARG A 120 -2.78 -36.56 -7.53
C ARG A 120 -2.54 -35.56 -6.41
N TRP A 121 -2.29 -36.07 -5.20
CA TRP A 121 -2.01 -35.26 -4.02
C TRP A 121 -0.51 -35.01 -3.88
N VAL A 122 -0.09 -33.76 -3.75
CA VAL A 122 1.32 -33.36 -3.62
C VAL A 122 1.47 -32.53 -2.33
N PRO A 123 1.70 -33.17 -1.16
CA PRO A 123 1.92 -32.44 0.07
C PRO A 123 3.22 -31.63 -0.01
N VAL A 124 3.18 -30.38 0.43
CA VAL A 124 4.35 -29.50 0.49
C VAL A 124 4.42 -28.76 1.81
N THR A 125 5.63 -28.29 2.13
CA THR A 125 5.95 -27.46 3.28
C THR A 125 6.91 -26.34 2.86
N SER A 126 7.02 -25.30 3.68
CA SER A 126 7.98 -24.21 3.45
C SER A 126 9.39 -24.76 3.24
N GLY A 127 10.05 -24.30 2.18
CA GLY A 127 11.40 -24.71 1.77
C GLY A 127 11.42 -25.73 0.63
N ASP A 128 10.27 -26.33 0.30
CA ASP A 128 10.18 -27.26 -0.83
C ASP A 128 10.28 -26.53 -2.17
N GLU A 129 10.85 -27.23 -3.16
CA GLU A 129 10.81 -26.85 -4.57
C GLU A 129 10.19 -28.01 -5.35
N VAL A 130 9.08 -27.72 -6.05
CA VAL A 130 8.32 -28.73 -6.80
C VAL A 130 8.08 -28.26 -8.22
N ARG A 131 8.05 -29.20 -9.16
CA ARG A 131 7.70 -28.92 -10.55
C ARG A 131 6.30 -29.45 -10.85
N VAL A 132 5.40 -28.53 -11.23
CA VAL A 132 4.00 -28.84 -11.59
C VAL A 132 3.79 -28.47 -13.05
N GLY A 133 3.73 -29.50 -13.91
CA GLY A 133 3.68 -29.32 -15.37
C GLY A 133 4.82 -28.44 -15.88
N ASP A 134 4.47 -27.22 -16.28
CA ASP A 134 5.36 -26.25 -16.89
C ASP A 134 6.00 -25.27 -15.92
N TYR A 135 5.62 -25.32 -14.64
CA TYR A 135 5.98 -24.36 -13.62
C TYR A 135 6.95 -24.94 -12.59
N ASP A 136 7.99 -24.18 -12.28
CA ASP A 136 8.82 -24.41 -11.09
C ASP A 136 8.21 -23.59 -9.94
N VAL A 137 7.88 -24.27 -8.84
CA VAL A 137 7.19 -23.69 -7.69
C VAL A 137 8.10 -23.82 -6.48
N ARG A 138 8.42 -22.68 -5.87
CA ARG A 138 9.12 -22.64 -4.58
C ARG A 138 8.11 -22.30 -3.49
N VAL A 139 8.11 -23.10 -2.43
CA VAL A 139 7.20 -22.97 -1.30
C VAL A 139 7.88 -22.16 -0.21
N LEU A 140 7.29 -21.03 0.16
CA LEU A 140 7.85 -20.06 1.08
C LEU A 140 7.05 -20.06 2.39
N PRO A 141 7.66 -19.73 3.54
CA PRO A 141 6.91 -19.62 4.78
C PRO A 141 5.98 -18.41 4.77
N ALA A 142 4.76 -18.57 5.28
CA ALA A 142 3.85 -17.47 5.57
C ALA A 142 3.96 -17.03 7.04
N ALA A 143 3.78 -15.74 7.32
CA ALA A 143 3.46 -15.27 8.67
C ALA A 143 1.95 -15.36 8.89
N HIS A 144 1.42 -16.58 8.85
CA HIS A 144 0.00 -16.88 9.01
C HIS A 144 -0.14 -18.28 9.61
N ARG A 145 -1.18 -18.51 10.41
CA ARG A 145 -1.37 -19.77 11.15
C ARG A 145 -2.83 -20.16 11.17
N VAL A 146 -3.14 -21.39 10.77
CA VAL A 146 -4.51 -21.94 10.87
C VAL A 146 -4.64 -22.80 12.13
N MET A 147 -3.81 -23.81 12.25
CA MET A 147 -3.82 -24.85 13.26
C MET A 147 -2.49 -24.90 14.02
N ARG A 148 -1.36 -24.77 13.31
CA ARG A 148 0.00 -24.85 13.86
C ARG A 148 0.99 -24.05 13.05
N ASP A 149 2.14 -23.73 13.63
CA ASP A 149 3.20 -23.02 12.90
C ASP A 149 3.64 -23.79 11.64
N GLY A 150 3.73 -23.05 10.52
CA GLY A 150 4.19 -23.56 9.23
C GLY A 150 3.15 -24.36 8.44
N ASP A 151 1.87 -24.30 8.80
CA ASP A 151 0.77 -24.90 8.04
C ASP A 151 0.21 -24.00 6.93
N SER A 152 0.76 -22.79 6.80
CA SER A 152 0.42 -21.81 5.78
C SER A 152 1.68 -21.46 4.99
N VAL A 153 1.54 -21.39 3.67
CA VAL A 153 2.66 -21.16 2.75
C VAL A 153 2.33 -20.12 1.70
N LEU A 154 3.38 -19.48 1.18
CA LEU A 154 3.33 -18.58 0.03
C LEU A 154 4.01 -19.28 -1.16
N TYR A 155 3.71 -18.85 -2.38
CA TYR A 155 4.26 -19.46 -3.59
C TYR A 155 5.04 -18.47 -4.45
N GLU A 156 6.30 -18.80 -4.76
CA GLU A 156 6.95 -18.29 -5.96
C GLU A 156 6.64 -19.26 -7.10
N VAL A 157 6.11 -18.74 -8.21
CA VAL A 157 5.78 -19.53 -9.41
C VAL A 157 6.59 -18.98 -10.60
N ALA A 158 7.41 -19.84 -11.19
CA ALA A 158 8.24 -19.54 -12.35
C ALA A 158 7.80 -20.36 -13.57
N GLY A 159 7.54 -19.70 -14.70
CA GLY A 159 7.15 -20.35 -15.96
C GLY A 159 8.32 -20.55 -16.93
N ARG A 160 8.05 -21.22 -18.06
CA ARG A 160 9.03 -21.63 -19.08
C ARG A 160 9.90 -20.51 -19.68
N GLU A 161 9.45 -19.26 -19.63
CA GLU A 161 10.19 -18.08 -20.15
C GLU A 161 10.98 -17.34 -19.06
N GLY A 162 11.15 -17.94 -17.88
CA GLY A 162 11.81 -17.31 -16.73
C GLY A 162 10.99 -16.18 -16.11
N ARG A 163 9.71 -16.06 -16.48
CA ARG A 163 8.76 -15.13 -15.85
C ARG A 163 8.36 -15.66 -14.50
N LYS A 164 8.41 -14.79 -13.48
CA LYS A 164 8.18 -15.19 -12.09
C LYS A 164 7.18 -14.27 -11.40
N LEU A 165 6.25 -14.87 -10.69
CA LEU A 165 5.38 -14.17 -9.73
C LEU A 165 5.63 -14.64 -8.30
N LEU A 166 5.29 -13.76 -7.36
CA LEU A 166 5.13 -14.09 -5.95
C LEU A 166 3.64 -13.97 -5.59
N TRP A 167 3.06 -15.06 -5.11
CA TRP A 167 1.72 -15.11 -4.51
C TRP A 167 1.90 -15.09 -2.99
N ALA A 168 1.83 -13.90 -2.40
CA ALA A 168 2.07 -13.64 -0.98
C ALA A 168 0.75 -13.32 -0.26
N THR A 169 -0.10 -14.33 -0.16
CA THR A 169 -1.36 -14.31 0.59
C THR A 169 -1.62 -15.72 1.14
N ASP A 170 -2.00 -15.92 2.40
CA ASP A 170 -2.15 -14.91 3.45
C ASP A 170 -0.88 -14.81 4.28
N THR A 171 -0.52 -13.61 4.70
CA THR A 171 0.66 -13.35 5.51
C THR A 171 0.59 -12.00 6.19
N GLY A 172 1.01 -11.97 7.45
CA GLY A 172 1.43 -10.75 8.12
C GLY A 172 2.78 -10.21 7.62
N PRO A 173 3.41 -9.31 8.38
CA PRO A 173 4.75 -8.81 8.08
C PRO A 173 5.73 -9.94 7.76
N LEU A 174 6.35 -9.86 6.57
CA LEU A 174 7.19 -10.93 6.05
C LEU A 174 8.39 -11.21 6.96
N PRO A 175 8.57 -12.45 7.45
CA PRO A 175 9.73 -12.83 8.25
C PRO A 175 11.04 -12.65 7.48
N ALA A 176 12.13 -12.37 8.20
CA ALA A 176 13.46 -12.23 7.59
C ALA A 176 13.88 -13.46 6.76
N SER A 177 13.46 -14.67 7.18
CA SER A 177 13.69 -15.91 6.45
C SER A 177 13.06 -15.90 5.05
N VAL A 178 11.87 -15.31 4.89
CA VAL A 178 11.24 -15.13 3.56
C VAL A 178 12.07 -14.17 2.73
N LEU A 179 12.44 -13.02 3.30
CA LEU A 179 13.22 -11.98 2.61
C LEU A 179 14.56 -12.50 2.09
N ASP A 180 15.21 -13.40 2.85
CA ASP A 180 16.44 -14.05 2.41
C ASP A 180 16.22 -15.05 1.27
N LEU A 181 15.12 -15.82 1.30
CA LEU A 181 14.76 -16.76 0.23
C LEU A 181 14.41 -16.07 -1.09
N VAL A 182 13.80 -14.88 -1.02
CA VAL A 182 13.39 -14.09 -2.20
C VAL A 182 14.41 -13.03 -2.62
N ARG A 183 15.57 -12.99 -1.96
CA ARG A 183 16.59 -11.96 -2.20
C ARG A 183 17.06 -11.98 -3.66
N GLY A 184 16.94 -10.83 -4.32
CA GLY A 184 17.31 -10.66 -5.73
C GLY A 184 16.41 -11.40 -6.72
N ALA A 185 15.24 -11.90 -6.30
CA ALA A 185 14.35 -12.69 -7.15
C ALA A 185 13.82 -11.90 -8.37
N ARG A 186 13.69 -10.57 -8.23
CA ARG A 186 13.27 -9.63 -9.29
C ARG A 186 11.99 -10.08 -10.00
N TYR A 187 10.94 -10.32 -9.22
CA TYR A 187 9.64 -10.78 -9.73
C TYR A 187 9.09 -9.86 -10.82
N ASP A 188 8.42 -10.43 -11.80
CA ASP A 188 7.67 -9.67 -12.80
C ASP A 188 6.35 -9.16 -12.20
N ALA A 189 5.73 -9.94 -11.30
CA ALA A 189 4.55 -9.55 -10.55
C ALA A 189 4.61 -10.02 -9.08
N VAL A 190 4.08 -9.22 -8.17
CA VAL A 190 3.88 -9.59 -6.76
C VAL A 190 2.43 -9.31 -6.39
N PHE A 191 1.75 -10.34 -5.91
CA PHE A 191 0.42 -10.27 -5.32
C PHE A 191 0.61 -10.33 -3.82
N LEU A 192 0.36 -9.21 -3.13
CA LEU A 192 0.59 -9.07 -1.69
C LEU A 192 -0.73 -8.77 -1.00
N GLU A 193 -1.03 -9.50 0.07
CA GLU A 193 -2.25 -9.30 0.83
C GLU A 193 -2.32 -7.90 1.47
N GLU A 194 -3.52 -7.32 1.56
CA GLU A 194 -3.79 -6.11 2.33
C GLU A 194 -5.18 -6.22 2.95
N THR A 195 -5.29 -7.04 4.00
CA THR A 195 -6.57 -7.48 4.55
C THR A 195 -7.28 -6.41 5.38
N PHE A 196 -6.55 -5.76 6.29
CA PHE A 196 -7.17 -5.04 7.39
C PHE A 196 -7.27 -3.52 7.22
N GLY A 197 -6.71 -2.93 6.17
CA GLY A 197 -7.00 -1.54 5.83
C GLY A 197 -6.70 -0.56 6.98
N ASP A 198 -7.73 0.16 7.45
CA ASP A 198 -7.61 1.11 8.57
C ASP A 198 -7.72 0.45 9.98
N LEU A 199 -8.06 -0.84 10.06
CA LEU A 199 -8.06 -1.58 11.33
C LEU A 199 -6.62 -1.94 11.68
N ALA A 200 -6.09 -1.39 12.77
CA ALA A 200 -4.70 -1.60 13.19
C ALA A 200 -4.54 -2.47 14.44
N ASP A 201 -5.64 -2.71 15.17
CA ASP A 201 -5.65 -3.57 16.35
C ASP A 201 -6.16 -4.96 15.92
N HIS A 202 -5.31 -5.70 15.21
CA HIS A 202 -5.55 -7.07 14.76
C HIS A 202 -4.31 -7.94 14.99
N ASP A 203 -4.49 -9.26 14.89
CA ASP A 203 -3.38 -10.20 15.01
C ASP A 203 -2.37 -10.02 13.87
N ALA A 204 -1.10 -10.32 14.14
CA ALA A 204 0.00 -10.07 13.20
C ALA A 204 0.05 -11.04 12.01
N ASP A 205 -1.05 -11.74 11.74
CA ASP A 205 -1.17 -12.80 10.73
C ASP A 205 -1.63 -12.27 9.35
N HIS A 206 -1.87 -10.96 9.26
CA HIS A 206 -2.27 -10.24 8.05
C HIS A 206 -1.67 -8.82 8.00
N LEU A 207 -1.74 -8.17 6.84
CA LEU A 207 -1.31 -6.79 6.64
C LEU A 207 -2.46 -5.78 6.76
N ASP A 208 -2.09 -4.56 7.15
CA ASP A 208 -2.92 -3.35 7.18
C ASP A 208 -2.22 -2.19 6.47
N LEU A 209 -2.84 -1.01 6.42
CA LEU A 209 -2.25 0.18 5.80
C LEU A 209 -1.00 0.72 6.51
N ARG A 210 -0.61 0.18 7.67
CA ARG A 210 0.63 0.55 8.40
C ARG A 210 1.76 -0.43 8.15
N THR A 211 1.45 -1.69 7.93
CA THR A 211 2.40 -2.81 7.79
C THR A 211 2.61 -3.18 6.33
N PHE A 212 1.61 -3.03 5.46
CA PHE A 212 1.72 -3.29 4.03
C PHE A 212 2.85 -2.49 3.36
N PRO A 213 2.94 -1.14 3.53
CA PRO A 213 4.02 -0.39 2.92
C PRO A 213 5.41 -0.82 3.40
N ARG A 214 5.52 -1.28 4.65
CA ARG A 214 6.76 -1.80 5.23
C ARG A 214 7.15 -3.16 4.65
N ALA A 215 6.19 -4.08 4.51
CA ALA A 215 6.42 -5.37 3.86
C ALA A 215 6.90 -5.17 2.41
N LEU A 216 6.27 -4.24 1.69
CA LEU A 216 6.68 -3.87 0.34
C LEU A 216 8.08 -3.21 0.30
N ALA A 217 8.40 -2.34 1.26
CA ALA A 217 9.73 -1.75 1.39
C ALA A 217 10.80 -2.82 1.64
N ALA A 218 10.52 -3.80 2.50
CA ALA A 218 11.42 -4.91 2.79
C ALA A 218 11.67 -5.80 1.54
N LEU A 219 10.64 -6.08 0.74
CA LEU A 219 10.79 -6.78 -0.55
C LEU A 219 11.64 -5.99 -1.55
N ARG A 220 11.54 -4.65 -1.55
CA ARG A 220 12.38 -3.79 -2.40
C ARG A 220 13.83 -3.78 -1.94
N GLU A 221 14.06 -3.69 -0.63
CA GLU A 221 15.40 -3.76 -0.05
C GLU A 221 16.08 -5.11 -0.33
N ALA A 222 15.31 -6.21 -0.26
CA ALA A 222 15.78 -7.52 -0.66
C ALA A 222 16.05 -7.65 -2.17
N GLY A 223 15.65 -6.68 -3.00
CA GLY A 223 15.75 -6.73 -4.46
C GLY A 223 14.78 -7.73 -5.11
N ALA A 224 13.76 -8.17 -4.37
CA ALA A 224 12.69 -9.03 -4.85
C ALA A 224 11.69 -8.24 -5.71
N VAL A 225 11.36 -7.03 -5.27
CA VAL A 225 10.56 -6.04 -6.01
C VAL A 225 11.49 -4.97 -6.59
N VAL A 226 11.40 -4.77 -7.90
CA VAL A 226 12.18 -3.76 -8.64
C VAL A 226 11.24 -2.83 -9.43
N ASP A 227 11.77 -1.82 -10.11
CA ASP A 227 10.96 -0.79 -10.78
C ASP A 227 9.99 -1.36 -11.83
N ARG A 228 10.38 -2.48 -12.47
CA ARG A 228 9.57 -3.19 -13.47
C ARG A 228 8.57 -4.21 -12.88
N THR A 229 8.58 -4.42 -11.57
CA THR A 229 7.69 -5.37 -10.89
C THR A 229 6.29 -4.76 -10.79
N ASP A 230 5.28 -5.46 -11.31
CA ASP A 230 3.88 -5.09 -11.09
C ASP A 230 3.47 -5.55 -9.68
N VAL A 231 3.03 -4.63 -8.82
CA VAL A 231 2.62 -4.96 -7.44
C VAL A 231 1.12 -4.76 -7.34
N ILE A 232 0.41 -5.83 -7.01
CA ILE A 232 -1.05 -5.85 -6.89
C ILE A 232 -1.43 -6.21 -5.47
N ALA A 233 -2.25 -5.37 -4.84
CA ALA A 233 -2.85 -5.70 -3.55
C ALA A 233 -4.01 -6.69 -3.74
N VAL A 234 -4.02 -7.78 -2.97
CA VAL A 234 -5.04 -8.83 -2.98
C VAL A 234 -5.55 -9.10 -1.57
N HIS A 235 -6.49 -10.02 -1.40
CA HIS A 235 -7.07 -10.38 -0.11
C HIS A 235 -7.62 -9.18 0.66
N LEU A 236 -8.38 -8.34 -0.06
CA LEU A 236 -8.86 -7.05 0.43
C LEU A 236 -10.12 -7.23 1.29
N GLY A 237 -9.99 -7.04 2.61
CA GLY A 237 -11.10 -7.15 3.55
C GLY A 237 -11.94 -5.89 3.67
N HIS A 238 -13.11 -6.01 4.30
CA HIS A 238 -14.08 -4.90 4.39
C HIS A 238 -13.66 -3.70 5.27
N HIS A 239 -12.54 -3.84 6.00
CA HIS A 239 -11.92 -2.78 6.78
C HIS A 239 -11.16 -1.79 5.90
N ASN A 240 -10.96 -2.14 4.63
CA ASN A 240 -10.39 -1.25 3.67
C ASN A 240 -11.29 -0.06 3.35
N PRO A 241 -10.71 1.14 3.20
CA PRO A 241 -11.48 2.31 2.85
C PRO A 241 -11.82 2.30 1.33
N PRO A 242 -12.96 2.86 0.90
CA PRO A 242 -13.32 2.93 -0.53
C PRO A 242 -12.39 3.76 -1.42
N ASP A 243 -11.41 4.45 -0.82
CA ASP A 243 -10.34 5.18 -1.48
C ASP A 243 -8.99 4.42 -1.43
N LEU A 244 -9.01 3.11 -1.16
CA LEU A 244 -7.81 2.26 -1.10
C LEU A 244 -6.86 2.43 -2.30
N PRO A 245 -7.34 2.48 -3.58
CA PRO A 245 -6.43 2.69 -4.70
C PRO A 245 -5.61 3.99 -4.57
N ASP A 246 -6.24 5.08 -4.12
CA ASP A 246 -5.56 6.37 -3.89
C ASP A 246 -4.57 6.28 -2.73
N ARG A 247 -4.87 5.48 -1.71
CA ARG A 247 -3.98 5.26 -0.58
C ARG A 247 -2.74 4.46 -0.95
N LEU A 248 -2.88 3.46 -1.83
CA LEU A 248 -1.77 2.59 -2.23
C LEU A 248 -0.95 3.15 -3.41
N ARG A 249 -1.52 4.11 -4.17
CA ARG A 249 -0.87 4.77 -5.31
C ARG A 249 0.52 5.36 -5.01
N PRO A 250 0.80 6.01 -3.87
CA PRO A 250 2.14 6.54 -3.57
C PRO A 250 3.22 5.45 -3.57
N TRP A 251 2.88 4.21 -3.21
CA TRP A 251 3.81 3.09 -3.27
C TRP A 251 3.83 2.40 -4.64
N GLY A 252 3.09 2.88 -5.64
CA GLY A 252 3.01 2.31 -6.98
C GLY A 252 2.35 0.93 -7.00
N VAL A 253 1.39 0.71 -6.11
CA VAL A 253 0.65 -0.54 -5.96
C VAL A 253 -0.71 -0.39 -6.63
N ARG A 254 -1.11 -1.40 -7.40
CA ARG A 254 -2.40 -1.43 -8.08
C ARG A 254 -3.43 -2.16 -7.24
N VAL A 255 -4.65 -1.66 -7.28
CA VAL A 255 -5.85 -2.35 -6.80
C VAL A 255 -6.70 -2.60 -8.04
N VAL A 256 -6.87 -3.86 -8.41
CA VAL A 256 -7.56 -4.27 -9.64
C VAL A 256 -8.89 -4.95 -9.28
N PRO A 257 -9.94 -4.89 -10.12
CA PRO A 257 -11.18 -5.61 -9.86
C PRO A 257 -11.00 -7.12 -10.09
N ASP A 258 -11.95 -7.92 -9.61
CA ASP A 258 -12.08 -9.32 -10.01
C ASP A 258 -12.25 -9.44 -11.53
N GLY A 259 -11.70 -10.51 -12.09
CA GLY A 259 -11.58 -10.76 -13.54
C GLY A 259 -10.48 -9.97 -14.23
N ALA A 260 -9.72 -9.12 -13.51
CA ALA A 260 -8.59 -8.41 -14.09
C ALA A 260 -7.49 -9.38 -14.57
N VAL A 261 -6.92 -9.07 -15.73
CA VAL A 261 -5.83 -9.83 -16.33
C VAL A 261 -4.50 -9.11 -16.11
N VAL A 262 -3.52 -9.82 -15.56
CA VAL A 262 -2.15 -9.36 -15.34
C VAL A 262 -1.22 -10.21 -16.19
N VAL A 263 -0.56 -9.60 -17.17
CA VAL A 263 0.43 -10.29 -18.01
C VAL A 263 1.83 -9.98 -17.47
N LEU A 264 2.55 -11.01 -17.03
CA LEU A 264 3.86 -10.84 -16.43
C LEU A 264 4.83 -10.17 -17.42
N GLY A 265 5.53 -9.14 -16.94
CA GLY A 265 6.50 -8.38 -17.73
C GLY A 265 5.89 -7.30 -18.62
N GLN A 266 4.57 -7.13 -18.61
CA GLN A 266 3.84 -6.04 -19.27
C GLN A 266 3.23 -5.07 -18.25
N ALA A 267 3.93 -4.87 -17.12
CA ALA A 267 3.51 -3.93 -16.09
C ALA A 267 3.24 -2.54 -16.74
N PRO A 268 2.14 -1.86 -16.38
CA PRO A 268 1.91 -0.51 -16.85
C PRO A 268 3.08 0.38 -16.41
N ALA A 269 3.37 1.42 -17.21
CA ALA A 269 4.39 2.38 -16.86
C ALA A 269 4.12 2.91 -15.45
N ARG A 270 5.06 2.67 -14.54
CA ARG A 270 4.90 3.04 -13.15
C ARG A 270 5.03 4.56 -13.05
N GLU A 271 4.06 5.22 -12.43
CA GLU A 271 4.27 6.60 -11.99
C GLU A 271 5.38 6.55 -10.92
N GLU A 272 6.48 7.28 -11.14
CA GLU A 272 7.54 7.38 -10.12
C GLU A 272 6.92 7.89 -8.82
N CYS A 273 7.25 7.23 -7.70
CA CYS A 273 6.88 7.71 -6.38
C CYS A 273 7.42 9.15 -6.23
N PRO A 274 6.56 10.13 -5.91
CA PRO A 274 6.94 11.53 -5.96
C PRO A 274 8.04 11.80 -4.93
N ARG A 275 9.19 12.30 -5.41
CA ARG A 275 10.27 12.73 -4.52
C ARG A 275 9.84 13.95 -3.69
N ARG A 276 9.02 14.84 -4.24
CA ARG A 276 8.58 16.07 -3.60
C ARG A 276 7.06 16.13 -3.57
N THR A 277 6.51 16.08 -2.36
CA THR A 277 5.07 16.15 -2.14
C THR A 277 4.71 17.37 -1.31
N LEU A 278 3.77 18.19 -1.80
CA LEU A 278 3.20 19.31 -1.06
C LEU A 278 1.77 18.96 -0.59
N VAL A 279 1.55 19.02 0.72
CA VAL A 279 0.26 18.78 1.38
C VAL A 279 -0.35 20.08 1.85
N LEU A 280 -1.42 20.50 1.18
CA LEU A 280 -2.19 21.72 1.42
C LEU A 280 -3.47 21.45 2.19
N GLY A 281 -4.10 22.50 2.74
CA GLY A 281 -5.42 22.41 3.36
C GLY A 281 -5.64 23.34 4.56
N GLY A 282 -6.89 23.45 4.98
CA GLY A 282 -7.30 24.30 6.10
C GLY A 282 -6.77 23.84 7.46
N ALA A 283 -6.96 24.68 8.48
CA ALA A 283 -6.69 24.30 9.87
C ALA A 283 -7.52 23.06 10.25
N ARG A 284 -6.91 22.11 10.96
CA ARG A 284 -7.54 20.84 11.39
C ARG A 284 -8.11 19.98 10.24
N ALA A 285 -7.70 20.21 9.00
CA ALA A 285 -8.16 19.40 7.87
C ALA A 285 -7.53 18.00 7.80
N GLY A 286 -6.57 17.64 8.67
CA GLY A 286 -5.89 16.34 8.66
C GLY A 286 -4.59 16.29 7.84
N LYS A 287 -4.00 17.45 7.48
CA LYS A 287 -2.78 17.54 6.66
C LYS A 287 -1.59 16.78 7.22
N SER A 288 -1.24 17.01 8.48
CA SER A 288 -0.06 16.40 9.09
C SER A 288 -0.22 14.88 9.21
N THR A 289 -1.43 14.40 9.53
CA THR A 289 -1.76 12.98 9.50
C THR A 289 -1.57 12.38 8.11
N HIS A 290 -2.04 13.07 7.06
CA HIS A 290 -1.82 12.61 5.68
C HIS A 290 -0.33 12.61 5.30
N ALA A 291 0.40 13.68 5.62
CA ALA A 291 1.84 13.78 5.37
C ALA A 291 2.65 12.67 6.08
N GLN A 292 2.29 12.33 7.32
CA GLN A 292 2.93 11.24 8.05
C GLN A 292 2.66 9.88 7.40
N ARG A 293 1.44 9.65 6.90
CA ARG A 293 1.06 8.40 6.21
C ARG A 293 1.90 8.14 4.95
N LEU A 294 2.29 9.19 4.23
CA LEU A 294 3.12 9.07 3.03
C LEU A 294 4.54 8.55 3.30
N LEU A 295 4.96 8.53 4.57
CA LEU A 295 6.29 8.07 5.00
C LEU A 295 6.20 6.91 6.01
N VAL A 296 5.05 6.25 6.13
CA VAL A 296 4.83 5.18 7.14
C VAL A 296 5.69 3.94 6.89
N ASP A 297 6.19 3.75 5.66
CA ASP A 297 7.15 2.70 5.30
C ASP A 297 8.56 2.95 5.84
N ARG A 298 8.80 4.08 6.52
CA ARG A 298 10.14 4.53 6.93
C ARG A 298 10.23 4.78 8.43
N ASP A 299 11.29 4.27 9.02
CA ASP A 299 11.64 4.56 10.42
C ASP A 299 12.68 5.69 10.53
N ASP A 300 13.41 5.97 9.46
CA ASP A 300 14.52 6.92 9.40
C ASP A 300 14.10 8.33 8.95
N VAL A 301 12.90 8.80 9.32
CA VAL A 301 12.41 10.12 8.88
C VAL A 301 12.95 11.25 9.76
N THR A 302 13.42 12.32 9.12
CA THR A 302 13.70 13.59 9.78
C THR A 302 12.48 14.51 9.71
N TYR A 303 11.83 14.72 10.85
CA TYR A 303 10.73 15.66 11.00
C TYR A 303 11.26 17.05 11.33
N LEU A 304 11.08 18.02 10.43
CA LEU A 304 11.43 19.43 10.64
C LEU A 304 10.23 20.19 11.23
N ALA A 305 10.30 20.44 12.52
CA ALA A 305 9.34 21.26 13.25
C ALA A 305 9.72 22.73 13.10
N THR A 306 8.94 23.48 12.33
CA THR A 306 9.24 24.91 12.07
C THR A 306 8.48 25.84 13.01
N GLY A 307 7.46 25.34 13.72
CA GLY A 307 6.81 26.07 14.81
C GLY A 307 7.68 26.07 16.07
N ALA A 308 7.96 27.26 16.63
CA ALA A 308 8.53 27.38 17.97
C ALA A 308 7.42 27.33 19.03
N ALA A 309 7.76 26.87 20.24
CA ALA A 309 6.93 27.15 21.41
C ALA A 309 6.88 28.67 21.63
N VAL A 310 5.68 29.20 21.85
CA VAL A 310 5.48 30.60 22.22
C VAL A 310 5.16 30.61 23.71
N ASP A 311 5.97 31.30 24.50
CA ASP A 311 5.77 31.39 25.94
C ASP A 311 4.41 32.03 26.25
N GLY A 312 3.61 31.35 27.08
CA GLY A 312 2.31 31.84 27.55
C GLY A 312 1.08 31.41 26.74
N ASP A 313 1.23 30.66 25.63
CA ASP A 313 0.10 30.11 24.87
C ASP A 313 -0.11 28.62 25.19
N ALA A 314 -1.00 28.35 26.15
CA ALA A 314 -1.32 27.00 26.59
C ALA A 314 -2.04 26.18 25.50
N GLU A 315 -2.82 26.80 24.61
CA GLU A 315 -3.48 26.11 23.49
C GLU A 315 -2.42 25.66 22.48
N TRP A 316 -1.47 26.53 22.14
CA TRP A 316 -0.37 26.22 21.24
C TRP A 316 0.56 25.15 21.81
N ALA A 317 0.88 25.22 23.12
CA ALA A 317 1.65 24.20 23.81
C ALA A 317 0.97 22.83 23.77
N ALA A 318 -0.35 22.77 24.01
CA ALA A 318 -1.13 21.53 23.91
C ALA A 318 -1.11 20.95 22.49
N ARG A 319 -1.20 21.81 21.46
CA ARG A 319 -1.11 21.39 20.05
C ARG A 319 0.26 20.83 19.69
N ILE A 320 1.34 21.45 20.16
CA ILE A 320 2.70 20.92 19.98
C ILE A 320 2.82 19.56 20.65
N ALA A 321 2.26 19.38 21.85
CA ALA A 321 2.30 18.11 22.57
C ALA A 321 1.53 17.00 21.84
N GLU A 322 0.31 17.27 21.37
CA GLU A 322 -0.48 16.33 20.55
C GLU A 322 0.28 15.94 19.28
N HIS A 323 0.89 16.92 18.60
CA HIS A 323 1.66 16.65 17.40
C HIS A 323 2.92 15.84 17.70
N ARG A 324 3.61 16.08 18.82
CA ARG A 324 4.76 15.26 19.23
C ARG A 324 4.31 13.83 19.54
N ALA A 325 3.17 13.65 20.20
CA ALA A 325 2.63 12.34 20.55
C ALA A 325 2.15 11.52 19.34
N SER A 326 1.71 12.18 18.25
CA SER A 326 1.24 11.50 17.04
C SER A 326 2.36 10.95 16.15
N ARG A 327 3.62 11.33 16.40
CA ARG A 327 4.75 10.96 15.55
C ARG A 327 5.24 9.55 15.89
N PRO A 328 5.69 8.76 14.91
CA PRO A 328 6.43 7.54 15.19
C PRO A 328 7.66 7.81 16.06
N ALA A 329 7.85 7.02 17.11
CA ALA A 329 8.97 7.19 18.04
C ALA A 329 10.35 6.97 17.39
N SER A 330 10.40 6.26 16.26
CA SER A 330 11.61 6.06 15.46
C SER A 330 12.09 7.35 14.77
N TRP A 331 11.19 8.32 14.54
CA TRP A 331 11.51 9.52 13.76
C TRP A 331 12.30 10.55 14.56
N ARG A 332 13.30 11.15 13.91
CA ARG A 332 14.10 12.23 14.49
C ARG A 332 13.37 13.57 14.28
N THR A 333 12.98 14.22 15.36
CA THR A 333 12.49 15.62 15.31
C THR A 333 13.65 16.60 15.39
N VAL A 334 13.70 17.58 14.49
CA VAL A 334 14.61 18.73 14.52
C VAL A 334 13.78 20.01 14.49
N GLU A 335 13.94 20.84 15.51
CA GLU A 335 13.35 22.19 15.55
C GLU A 335 14.28 23.15 14.82
N THR A 336 13.84 23.74 13.72
CA THR A 336 14.66 24.63 12.89
C THR A 336 13.80 25.57 12.04
N ASP A 337 14.28 26.79 11.81
CA ASP A 337 13.79 27.69 10.76
C ASP A 337 14.69 27.76 9.53
N ASP A 338 15.86 27.09 9.56
CA ASP A 338 16.72 26.88 8.41
C ASP A 338 16.40 25.55 7.72
N VAL A 339 15.19 25.49 7.15
CA VAL A 339 14.70 24.34 6.39
C VAL A 339 15.59 24.07 5.18
N ALA A 340 16.10 25.12 4.52
CA ALA A 340 16.93 24.98 3.34
C ALA A 340 18.26 24.29 3.64
N ALA A 341 18.95 24.65 4.74
CA ALA A 341 20.16 23.94 5.16
C ALA A 341 19.88 22.49 5.54
N ALA A 342 18.78 22.22 6.25
CA ALA A 342 18.38 20.86 6.61
C ALA A 342 18.12 19.98 5.38
N LEU A 343 17.43 20.51 4.36
CA LEU A 343 17.18 19.80 3.10
C LEU A 343 18.48 19.51 2.32
N ARG A 344 19.44 20.44 2.30
CA ARG A 344 20.73 20.27 1.59
C ARG A 344 21.59 19.14 2.14
N VAL A 345 21.50 18.86 3.45
CA VAL A 345 22.30 17.81 4.12
C VAL A 345 21.49 16.54 4.38
N ALA A 346 20.23 16.48 3.95
CA ALA A 346 19.35 15.37 4.21
C ALA A 346 19.84 14.11 3.47
N THR A 347 20.06 13.04 4.22
CA THR A 347 20.41 11.71 3.68
C THR A 347 19.27 10.70 3.82
N VAL A 348 18.18 11.11 4.45
CA VAL A 348 16.99 10.30 4.75
C VAL A 348 15.73 11.14 4.47
N PRO A 349 14.53 10.53 4.33
CA PRO A 349 13.31 11.27 4.05
C PRO A 349 13.02 12.40 5.05
N VAL A 350 12.46 13.51 4.55
CA VAL A 350 12.19 14.71 5.34
C VAL A 350 10.70 15.06 5.32
N LEU A 351 10.12 15.34 6.50
CA LEU A 351 8.79 15.92 6.64
C LEU A 351 8.88 17.32 7.24
N VAL A 352 8.47 18.35 6.49
CA VAL A 352 8.43 19.74 6.94
C VAL A 352 7.04 20.12 7.43
N ASP A 353 6.91 20.48 8.72
CA ASP A 353 5.63 20.91 9.31
C ASP A 353 5.81 22.23 10.10
N CYS A 354 5.30 23.37 9.63
CA CYS A 354 4.73 23.61 8.31
C CYS A 354 5.32 24.86 7.64
N LEU A 355 5.22 24.97 6.31
CA LEU A 355 5.70 26.13 5.57
C LEU A 355 5.07 27.45 6.04
N GLY A 356 3.85 27.40 6.60
CA GLY A 356 3.20 28.56 7.20
C GLY A 356 3.95 29.09 8.42
N THR A 357 4.33 28.22 9.36
CA THR A 357 5.10 28.62 10.55
C THR A 357 6.53 29.00 10.21
N TRP A 358 7.14 28.30 9.23
CA TRP A 358 8.43 28.70 8.68
C TRP A 358 8.40 30.13 8.12
N LEU A 359 7.40 30.45 7.29
CA LEU A 359 7.25 31.78 6.70
C LEU A 359 7.10 32.85 7.79
N THR A 360 6.23 32.64 8.79
CA THR A 360 6.09 33.56 9.93
C THR A 360 7.44 33.87 10.58
N ARG A 361 8.25 32.84 10.86
CA ARG A 361 9.58 33.03 11.48
C ARG A 361 10.55 33.80 10.61
N ARG A 362 10.52 33.61 9.29
CA ARG A 362 11.34 34.41 8.37
C ARG A 362 10.91 35.87 8.37
N ILE A 363 9.60 36.14 8.42
CA ILE A 363 9.09 37.51 8.51
C ILE A 363 9.54 38.19 9.81
N ASP A 364 9.43 37.47 10.94
CA ASP A 364 9.90 37.95 12.25
C ASP A 364 11.40 38.26 12.22
N ALA A 365 12.22 37.30 11.78
CA ALA A 365 13.68 37.41 11.78
C ALA A 365 14.21 38.55 10.89
N ARG A 366 13.45 38.93 9.85
CA ARG A 366 13.79 40.03 8.95
C ARG A 366 13.15 41.36 9.38
N GLY A 367 12.35 41.40 10.44
CA GLY A 367 11.63 42.60 10.87
C GLY A 367 10.56 43.07 9.87
N ALA A 368 10.13 42.19 8.97
CA ALA A 368 9.30 42.56 7.83
C ALA A 368 7.82 42.83 8.18
N TRP A 369 7.40 42.55 9.42
CA TRP A 369 6.09 43.02 9.92
C TRP A 369 5.99 44.53 10.03
N SER A 370 7.11 45.18 10.34
CA SER A 370 7.17 46.61 10.65
C SER A 370 7.78 47.43 9.51
N ASP A 371 8.61 46.82 8.66
CA ASP A 371 9.30 47.48 7.55
C ASP A 371 9.08 46.72 6.24
N GLU A 372 8.40 47.35 5.28
CA GLU A 372 8.11 46.77 3.97
C GLU A 372 9.38 46.59 3.10
N SER A 373 10.45 47.36 3.35
CA SER A 373 11.69 47.20 2.59
C SER A 373 12.38 45.87 2.89
N CYS A 374 12.15 45.28 4.07
CA CYS A 374 12.72 44.00 4.47
C CYS A 374 12.14 42.80 3.70
N TRP A 375 11.03 42.95 2.97
CA TRP A 375 10.41 41.83 2.23
C TRP A 375 11.31 41.23 1.16
N VAL A 376 12.22 42.01 0.58
CA VAL A 376 13.20 41.48 -0.40
C VAL A 376 14.06 40.38 0.23
N THR A 377 14.34 40.48 1.53
CA THR A 377 15.12 39.48 2.25
C THR A 377 14.31 38.21 2.56
N VAL A 378 13.01 38.36 2.85
CA VAL A 378 12.09 37.21 2.98
C VAL A 378 11.94 36.49 1.64
N GLN A 379 11.89 37.24 0.53
CA GLN A 379 11.86 36.65 -0.81
C GLN A 379 13.15 35.87 -1.12
N SER A 380 14.32 36.39 -0.72
CA SER A 380 15.58 35.65 -0.82
C SER A 380 15.57 34.35 0.01
N ASP A 381 14.91 34.35 1.17
CA ASP A 381 14.75 33.15 1.99
C ASP A 381 13.85 32.09 1.30
N VAL A 382 12.81 32.54 0.59
CA VAL A 382 11.95 31.67 -0.24
C VAL A 382 12.74 31.08 -1.41
N GLU A 383 13.55 31.88 -2.08
CA GLU A 383 14.40 31.41 -3.18
C GLU A 383 15.43 30.37 -2.72
N ASP A 384 16.02 30.55 -1.53
CA ASP A 384 16.93 29.56 -0.95
C ASP A 384 16.20 28.24 -0.63
N LEU A 385 15.00 28.31 -0.04
CA LEU A 385 14.16 27.14 0.20
C LEU A 385 13.84 26.41 -1.12
N LEU A 386 13.42 27.13 -2.16
CA LEU A 386 13.12 26.54 -3.47
C LEU A 386 14.36 25.95 -4.14
N GLY A 387 15.54 26.55 -3.94
CA GLY A 387 16.82 25.98 -4.36
C GLY A 387 17.10 24.62 -3.69
N ALA A 388 16.95 24.55 -2.37
CA ALA A 388 17.15 23.32 -1.62
C ALA A 388 16.08 22.25 -1.95
N TRP A 389 14.82 22.66 -2.09
CA TRP A 389 13.71 21.78 -2.48
C TRP A 389 13.97 21.14 -3.84
N ARG A 390 14.42 21.92 -4.83
CA ARG A 390 14.77 21.40 -6.16
C ARG A 390 15.94 20.43 -6.15
N ALA A 391 16.91 20.65 -5.26
CA ALA A 391 18.13 19.84 -5.16
C ALA A 391 17.99 18.59 -4.29
N ALA A 392 16.87 18.43 -3.58
CA ALA A 392 16.64 17.28 -2.70
C ALA A 392 16.67 15.96 -3.48
N THR A 393 17.52 15.04 -3.04
CA THR A 393 17.67 13.69 -3.63
C THR A 393 16.91 12.61 -2.86
N VAL A 394 16.44 12.95 -1.66
CA VAL A 394 15.63 12.10 -0.78
C VAL A 394 14.16 12.50 -0.88
N PRO A 395 13.21 11.64 -0.48
CA PRO A 395 11.80 12.02 -0.39
C PRO A 395 11.59 13.20 0.57
N VAL A 396 10.85 14.22 0.15
CA VAL A 396 10.49 15.39 0.95
C VAL A 396 8.99 15.63 0.89
N VAL A 397 8.36 15.71 2.06
CA VAL A 397 6.94 16.03 2.22
C VAL A 397 6.83 17.35 2.98
N ALA A 398 6.17 18.36 2.41
CA ALA A 398 5.92 19.63 3.08
C ALA A 398 4.44 19.81 3.38
N VAL A 399 4.11 20.18 4.61
CA VAL A 399 2.77 20.61 5.01
C VAL A 399 2.70 22.12 4.88
N SER A 400 1.60 22.63 4.30
CA SER A 400 1.30 24.05 4.32
C SER A 400 -0.18 24.32 4.51
N ASN A 401 -0.49 25.47 5.11
CA ASN A 401 -1.86 25.90 5.29
C ASN A 401 -2.38 26.50 4.00
N GLU A 402 -3.60 26.11 3.61
CA GLU A 402 -4.35 26.88 2.62
C GLU A 402 -5.17 27.95 3.35
N VAL A 403 -4.76 29.21 3.22
CA VAL A 403 -5.35 30.38 3.86
C VAL A 403 -6.04 31.32 2.86
N GLY A 404 -5.81 31.13 1.55
CA GLY A 404 -6.40 31.94 0.49
C GLY A 404 -7.90 31.74 0.33
N SER A 405 -8.40 30.55 0.68
CA SER A 405 -9.80 30.16 0.58
C SER A 405 -10.70 30.68 1.73
N GLY A 406 -10.14 31.45 2.67
CA GLY A 406 -10.85 32.02 3.83
C GLY A 406 -11.28 33.48 3.66
N VAL A 407 -11.82 34.07 4.74
CA VAL A 407 -12.18 35.49 4.78
C VAL A 407 -10.92 36.36 4.66
N VAL A 408 -11.04 37.50 3.96
CA VAL A 408 -9.97 38.50 3.88
C VAL A 408 -9.62 38.99 5.30
N PRO A 409 -8.36 38.86 5.76
CA PRO A 409 -8.00 39.32 7.09
C PRO A 409 -8.24 40.82 7.29
N ALA A 410 -8.73 41.19 8.48
CA ALA A 410 -9.01 42.59 8.83
C ALA A 410 -7.72 43.43 8.93
N THR A 411 -6.62 42.81 9.35
CA THR A 411 -5.32 43.48 9.54
C THR A 411 -4.50 43.48 8.25
N ALA A 412 -3.68 44.52 8.07
CA ALA A 412 -2.75 44.61 6.95
C ALA A 412 -1.72 43.46 6.97
N SER A 413 -1.18 43.14 8.16
CA SER A 413 -0.28 42.02 8.38
C SER A 413 -0.91 40.68 7.97
N GLY A 414 -2.17 40.44 8.35
CA GLY A 414 -2.89 39.23 7.97
C GLY A 414 -3.09 39.09 6.46
N ARG A 415 -3.49 40.17 5.78
CA ARG A 415 -3.63 40.15 4.30
C ARG A 415 -2.31 39.84 3.61
N ARG A 416 -1.23 40.48 4.07
CA ARG A 416 0.13 40.26 3.53
C ARG A 416 0.60 38.82 3.75
N PHE A 417 0.46 38.28 4.96
CA PHE A 417 0.81 36.89 5.25
C PHE A 417 0.06 35.91 4.35
N ARG A 418 -1.27 36.10 4.19
CA ARG A 418 -2.10 35.28 3.30
C ARG A 418 -1.57 35.30 1.87
N ASP A 419 -1.29 36.49 1.32
CA ASP A 419 -0.85 36.65 -0.06
C ASP A 419 0.54 36.03 -0.28
N LEU A 420 1.46 36.17 0.69
CA LEU A 420 2.79 35.58 0.63
C LEU A 420 2.77 34.07 0.77
N LEU A 421 1.99 33.52 1.70
CA LEU A 421 1.85 32.07 1.84
C LEU A 421 1.23 31.46 0.59
N GLY A 422 0.25 32.14 -0.03
CA GLY A 422 -0.30 31.73 -1.32
C GLY A 422 0.76 31.65 -2.43
N ARG A 423 1.63 32.67 -2.54
CA ARG A 423 2.74 32.67 -3.51
C ARG A 423 3.78 31.58 -3.21
N LEU A 424 4.14 31.38 -1.95
CA LEU A 424 5.04 30.32 -1.51
C LEU A 424 4.47 28.94 -1.88
N ASN A 425 3.20 28.69 -1.55
CA ASN A 425 2.52 27.44 -1.88
C ASN A 425 2.53 27.17 -3.39
N ALA A 426 2.22 28.18 -4.21
CA ALA A 426 2.26 28.07 -5.66
C ALA A 426 3.67 27.77 -6.19
N ALA A 427 4.71 28.42 -5.63
CA ALA A 427 6.09 28.21 -6.04
C ALA A 427 6.59 26.81 -5.66
N VAL A 428 6.30 26.32 -4.44
CA VAL A 428 6.66 24.96 -4.03
C VAL A 428 5.90 23.93 -4.86
N ALA A 429 4.60 24.14 -5.08
CA ALA A 429 3.77 23.26 -5.91
C ALA A 429 4.31 23.12 -7.35
N ALA A 430 4.83 24.20 -7.93
CA ALA A 430 5.43 24.17 -9.25
C ALA A 430 6.66 23.23 -9.32
N GLU A 431 7.41 23.13 -8.23
CA GLU A 431 8.60 22.30 -8.07
C GLU A 431 8.32 20.93 -7.40
N SER A 432 7.06 20.54 -7.28
CA SER A 432 6.63 19.25 -6.70
C SER A 432 6.04 18.32 -7.76
N GLU A 433 6.42 17.03 -7.68
CA GLU A 433 5.79 15.98 -8.50
C GLU A 433 4.37 15.68 -8.03
N SER A 434 4.09 15.80 -6.72
CA SER A 434 2.74 15.58 -6.18
C SER A 434 2.27 16.75 -5.33
N VAL A 435 1.01 17.14 -5.53
CA VAL A 435 0.35 18.17 -4.74
C VAL A 435 -1.01 17.67 -4.31
N VAL A 436 -1.27 17.69 -3.01
CA VAL A 436 -2.51 17.16 -2.43
C VAL A 436 -3.18 18.23 -1.58
N LEU A 437 -4.47 18.47 -1.80
CA LEU A 437 -5.31 19.29 -0.94
C LEU A 437 -6.08 18.38 0.02
N VAL A 438 -5.93 18.57 1.33
CA VAL A 438 -6.69 17.81 2.32
C VAL A 438 -7.90 18.62 2.79
N VAL A 439 -9.09 18.05 2.63
CA VAL A 439 -10.37 18.64 3.06
C VAL A 439 -11.12 17.62 3.91
N ALA A 440 -11.44 17.98 5.16
CA ALA A 440 -12.13 17.10 6.11
C ALA A 440 -11.49 15.69 6.24
N GLY A 441 -10.16 15.64 6.26
CA GLY A 441 -9.38 14.40 6.34
C GLY A 441 -9.22 13.66 5.02
N ARG A 442 -9.82 14.14 3.92
CA ARG A 442 -9.76 13.49 2.61
C ARG A 442 -8.68 14.14 1.73
N PRO A 443 -7.70 13.38 1.23
CA PRO A 443 -6.75 13.89 0.25
C PRO A 443 -7.42 14.03 -1.11
N VAL A 444 -7.20 15.17 -1.77
CA VAL A 444 -7.65 15.48 -3.13
C VAL A 444 -6.39 15.76 -3.96
N PRO A 445 -6.02 14.87 -4.90
CA PRO A 445 -4.88 15.11 -5.79
C PRO A 445 -5.13 16.36 -6.64
N LEU A 446 -4.18 17.29 -6.64
CA LEU A 446 -4.10 18.43 -7.54
C LEU A 446 -3.06 18.22 -8.65
N ARG A 447 -2.10 17.31 -8.39
CA ARG A 447 -1.09 16.82 -9.32
C ARG A 447 -0.71 15.39 -8.93
#